data_AF-A0A1F6U193-F1
#
_entry.id   AF-A0A1F6U193-F1
#
_cell.length_a   1.000
_cell.length_b   1.000
_cell.length_c   1.000
_cell.angle_alpha   90.00
_cell.angle_beta   90.00
_cell.angle_gamma   90.00
#
_symmetry.space_group_name_H-M   'P 1'
#
loop_
_entity.id
_entity.type
_entity.pdbx_description
1 polymer ?
#
loop_
_entity_poly.entity_id
_entity_poly.type
_entity_poly.pdbx_seq_one_letter_code
_entity_poly.pdbx_strand_id
1 'polypeptide(L)'
;MFGALPFEEEAIARALWIEVAGVRVPLPVPEDLVIMKAVAHRPRDMGDIEAILDAHPKLDRKRIRRWVREFSSTLGMPDILKDLNAVLKKSK
;
A
#
# COMPACT_ATOMS: atom_id res chain seq x y z
N MET A 1 5.05 5.38 -21.98
CA MET A 1 4.02 6.16 -21.28
C MET A 1 3.60 5.35 -20.07
N PHE A 2 4.17 5.64 -18.90
CA PHE A 2 3.80 5.00 -17.63
C PHE A 2 2.85 5.96 -16.92
N GLY A 3 1.55 5.68 -16.92
CA GLY A 3 0.59 6.56 -16.25
C GLY A 3 -0.80 5.97 -16.05
N ALA A 4 -0.93 4.66 -16.26
CA ALA A 4 -2.15 3.91 -15.99
C ALA A 4 -1.76 2.47 -15.72
N LEU A 5 -1.02 2.23 -14.63
CA LEU A 5 -0.97 0.87 -14.10
C LEU A 5 -2.38 0.50 -13.65
N PRO A 6 -2.86 -0.74 -13.85
CA PRO A 6 -4.19 -1.11 -13.39
C PRO A 6 -4.38 -0.88 -11.87
N PHE A 7 -3.29 -0.91 -11.10
CA PHE A 7 -3.28 -0.48 -9.70
C PHE A 7 -3.67 0.98 -9.49
N GLU A 8 -3.14 1.91 -10.31
CA GLU A 8 -3.38 3.35 -10.17
C GLU A 8 -4.85 3.69 -10.49
N GLU A 9 -5.41 3.06 -11.52
CA GLU A 9 -6.83 3.19 -11.84
C GLU A 9 -7.71 2.68 -10.69
N GLU A 10 -7.39 1.51 -10.14
CA GLU A 10 -8.10 0.96 -8.99
C GLU A 10 -7.97 1.85 -7.74
N ALA A 11 -6.78 2.38 -7.46
CA ALA A 11 -6.52 3.23 -6.30
C ALA A 11 -7.28 4.56 -6.39
N ILE A 12 -7.35 5.16 -7.58
CA ILE A 12 -8.15 6.37 -7.83
C ILE A 12 -9.64 6.07 -7.67
N ALA A 13 -10.13 4.98 -8.28
CA ALA A 13 -11.54 4.61 -8.22
C ALA A 13 -12.03 4.28 -6.80
N ARG A 14 -11.13 3.77 -5.95
CA ARG A 14 -11.42 3.39 -4.55
C ARG A 14 -11.11 4.48 -3.54
N ALA A 15 -10.63 5.65 -3.97
CA ALA A 15 -10.22 6.72 -3.07
C ALA A 15 -11.37 7.18 -2.15
N LEU A 16 -11.04 7.41 -0.88
CA LEU A 16 -11.94 7.95 0.13
C LEU A 16 -11.90 9.47 0.11
N TRP A 17 -13.06 10.10 -0.06
CA TRP A 17 -13.17 11.56 0.03
C TRP A 17 -13.30 12.00 1.48
N ILE A 18 -12.24 12.61 2.01
CA ILE A 18 -12.18 13.08 3.39
C ILE A 18 -12.17 14.61 3.39
N GLU A 19 -12.89 15.22 4.33
CA GLU A 19 -12.87 16.66 4.54
C GLU A 19 -11.76 17.03 5.54
N VAL A 20 -10.85 17.90 5.11
CA VAL A 20 -9.74 18.39 5.92
C VAL A 20 -9.76 19.91 5.83
N ALA A 21 -9.96 20.58 6.97
CA ALA A 21 -10.01 22.04 7.06
C ALA A 21 -10.97 22.71 6.03
N GLY A 22 -12.14 22.09 5.80
CA GLY A 22 -13.15 22.59 4.85
C GLY A 22 -12.88 22.25 3.38
N VAL A 23 -11.82 21.48 3.07
CA VAL A 23 -11.50 21.03 1.71
C VAL A 23 -11.71 19.53 1.61
N ARG A 24 -12.46 19.08 0.60
CA ARG A 24 -12.59 17.65 0.29
C ARG A 24 -11.40 17.16 -0.53
N VAL A 25 -10.66 16.21 0.01
CA VAL A 25 -9.45 15.64 -0.59
C VAL A 25 -9.65 14.13 -0.79
N PRO A 26 -9.28 13.56 -1.96
CA PRO A 26 -9.29 12.12 -2.15
C PRO A 26 -8.04 11.53 -1.49
N LEU A 27 -8.23 10.54 -0.62
CA LEU A 27 -7.16 9.79 0.03
C LEU A 27 -7.23 8.33 -0.39
N PRO A 28 -6.07 7.67 -0.59
CA PRO A 28 -6.05 6.23 -0.86
C PRO A 28 -6.64 5.48 0.33
N VAL A 29 -7.32 4.36 0.06
CA VAL A 29 -7.72 3.43 1.12
C VAL A 29 -6.47 2.89 1.82
N PRO A 30 -6.58 2.50 3.10
CA PRO A 30 -5.45 1.98 3.87
C PRO A 30 -4.68 0.85 3.17
N GLU A 31 -5.36 -0.06 2.44
CA GLU A 31 -4.69 -1.12 1.68
C GLU A 31 -3.76 -0.56 0.59
N ASP A 32 -4.27 0.40 -0.19
CA ASP A 32 -3.56 0.94 -1.33
C ASP A 32 -2.42 1.85 -0.84
N LEU A 33 -2.59 2.53 0.30
CA LEU A 33 -1.51 3.26 0.98
C LEU A 33 -0.37 2.33 1.41
N VAL A 34 -0.68 1.15 1.96
CA VAL A 34 0.34 0.14 2.30
C VAL A 34 1.08 -0.34 1.06
N ILE A 35 0.36 -0.59 -0.04
CA ILE A 35 0.98 -1.01 -1.32
C ILE A 35 1.93 0.07 -1.82
N MET A 36 1.49 1.33 -1.87
CA MET A 36 2.31 2.47 -2.32
C MET A 36 3.59 2.62 -1.47
N LYS A 37 3.46 2.50 -0.14
CA LYS A 37 4.61 2.56 0.78
C LYS A 37 5.57 1.39 0.60
N ALA A 38 5.05 0.17 0.41
CA ALA A 38 5.88 -1.00 0.19
C ALA A 38 6.71 -0.84 -1.09
N VAL A 39 6.08 -0.41 -2.19
CA VAL A 39 6.76 -0.19 -3.48
C VAL A 39 7.80 0.93 -3.43
N ALA A 40 7.55 1.98 -2.65
CA ALA A 40 8.53 3.06 -2.43
C ALA A 40 9.79 2.58 -1.69
N HIS A 41 9.67 1.54 -0.86
CA HIS A 41 10.75 0.79 -0.20
C HIS A 41 11.78 1.68 0.52
N ARG A 42 11.36 2.76 1.18
CA ARG A 42 12.29 3.57 1.99
C ARG A 42 12.45 2.96 3.38
N PRO A 43 13.59 3.16 4.06
CA PRO A 43 13.82 2.62 5.40
C PRO A 43 12.73 2.95 6.43
N ARG A 44 12.07 4.11 6.29
CA ARG A 44 10.99 4.57 7.17
C ARG A 44 9.62 4.01 6.79
N ASP A 45 9.42 3.54 5.57
CA ASP A 45 8.11 3.06 5.09
C ASP A 45 7.68 1.76 5.80
N MET A 46 8.60 0.92 6.24
CA MET A 46 8.24 -0.33 6.95
C MET A 46 7.60 -0.06 8.31
N GLY A 47 8.11 0.93 9.06
CA GLY A 47 7.50 1.34 10.32
C GLY A 47 6.12 1.98 10.12
N ASP A 48 5.96 2.76 9.05
CA ASP A 48 4.66 3.33 8.69
C ASP A 48 3.65 2.23 8.31
N ILE A 49 4.08 1.20 7.57
CA ILE A 49 3.24 0.04 7.22
C ILE A 49 2.81 -0.72 8.47
N GLU A 50 3.73 -0.97 9.42
CA GLU A 50 3.40 -1.59 10.72
C GLU A 50 2.32 -0.79 11.45
N ALA A 51 2.48 0.54 11.57
CA ALA A 51 1.50 1.41 12.22
C ALA A 51 0.12 1.39 11.53
N ILE A 52 0.07 1.35 10.20
CA ILE A 52 -1.19 1.26 9.44
C ILE A 52 -1.87 -0.09 9.66
N LEU A 53 -1.10 -1.18 9.67
CA LEU A 53 -1.64 -2.53 9.93
C LEU A 53 -2.25 -2.65 11.32
N ASP A 54 -1.59 -2.07 12.32
CA ASP A 54 -2.08 -2.08 13.70
C ASP A 54 -3.32 -1.19 13.88
N ALA A 55 -3.39 -0.04 13.19
CA ALA A 55 -4.56 0.83 13.20
C ALA A 55 -5.76 0.24 12.43
N HIS A 56 -5.51 -0.61 11.42
CA HIS A 56 -6.55 -1.18 10.56
C HIS A 56 -6.46 -2.72 10.51
N PRO A 57 -6.86 -3.44 11.57
CA PRO A 57 -6.70 -4.90 11.67
C PRO A 57 -7.51 -5.70 10.63
N LYS A 58 -8.52 -5.06 10.01
CA LYS A 58 -9.39 -5.68 8.98
C LYS A 58 -8.90 -5.48 7.54
N LEU A 59 -7.70 -4.95 7.34
CA LEU A 59 -7.10 -4.75 6.01
C LEU A 59 -7.09 -6.03 5.18
N ASP A 60 -7.37 -5.89 3.88
CA ASP A 60 -7.22 -7.00 2.93
C ASP A 60 -5.73 -7.30 2.63
N ARG A 61 -5.13 -8.12 3.50
CA ARG A 61 -3.74 -8.58 3.34
C ARG A 61 -3.53 -9.40 2.05
N LYS A 62 -4.58 -10.02 1.48
CA LYS A 62 -4.46 -10.79 0.23
C LYS A 62 -4.26 -9.84 -0.94
N ARG A 63 -5.02 -8.74 -1.00
CA ARG A 63 -4.84 -7.67 -2.00
C ARG A 63 -3.45 -7.05 -1.91
N ILE A 64 -3.03 -6.64 -0.71
CA ILE A 64 -1.72 -6.02 -0.48
C ILE A 64 -0.60 -6.92 -1.02
N ARG A 65 -0.63 -8.21 -0.65
CA ARG A 65 0.39 -9.18 -1.10
C ARG A 65 0.34 -9.44 -2.61
N ARG A 66 -0.86 -9.44 -3.22
CA ARG A 66 -1.02 -9.63 -4.67
C ARG A 66 -0.31 -8.50 -5.42
N TRP A 67 -0.65 -7.25 -5.11
CA TRP A 67 -0.10 -6.09 -5.80
C TRP A 67 1.40 -5.95 -5.58
N VAL A 68 1.87 -6.07 -4.34
CA VAL A 68 3.30 -5.94 -4.04
C VAL A 68 4.13 -7.04 -4.71
N ARG A 69 3.58 -8.25 -4.89
CA ARG A 69 4.24 -9.30 -5.70
C ARG A 69 4.35 -8.90 -7.16
N GLU A 70 3.30 -8.35 -7.75
CA GLU A 70 3.28 -7.91 -9.15
C GLU A 70 4.30 -6.78 -9.39
N PHE A 71 4.35 -5.81 -8.47
CA PHE A 71 5.37 -4.75 -8.49
C PHE A 71 6.78 -5.30 -8.29
N SER A 72 6.98 -6.19 -7.32
CA SER A 72 8.27 -6.82 -7.07
C SER A 72 8.80 -7.56 -8.31
N SER A 73 7.93 -8.27 -9.03
CA SER A 73 8.28 -8.95 -10.28
C SER A 73 8.60 -7.96 -11.40
N THR A 74 7.77 -6.92 -11.57
CA THR A 74 7.91 -5.93 -12.66
C THR A 74 9.15 -5.05 -12.47
N LEU A 75 9.47 -4.70 -11.22
CA LEU A 75 10.62 -3.86 -10.86
C LEU A 75 11.91 -4.66 -10.70
N GLY A 76 11.86 -5.98 -10.68
CA GLY A 76 13.03 -6.84 -10.40
C GLY A 76 13.56 -6.68 -8.97
N MET A 77 12.69 -6.29 -8.02
CA MET A 77 13.03 -6.01 -6.62
C MET A 77 12.36 -7.03 -5.69
N PRO A 78 12.92 -8.24 -5.52
CA PRO A 78 12.34 -9.29 -4.68
C PRO A 78 12.28 -8.93 -3.19
N ASP A 79 13.18 -8.06 -2.73
CA ASP A 79 13.29 -7.65 -1.33
C ASP A 79 12.04 -6.91 -0.83
N ILE A 80 11.37 -6.15 -1.70
CA ILE A 80 10.11 -5.46 -1.35
C ILE A 80 9.06 -6.45 -0.82
N LEU A 81 8.87 -7.56 -1.54
CA LEU A 81 7.90 -8.58 -1.16
C LEU A 81 8.37 -9.35 0.10
N LYS A 82 9.67 -9.59 0.23
CA LYS A 82 10.26 -10.25 1.40
C LYS A 82 10.01 -9.44 2.67
N ASP A 83 10.30 -8.14 2.64
CA ASP A 83 10.16 -7.24 3.79
C ASP A 83 8.70 -7.05 4.17
N LEU A 84 7.81 -6.86 3.19
CA LEU A 84 6.37 -6.81 3.43
C LEU A 84 5.88 -8.09 4.14
N ASN A 85 6.29 -9.26 3.68
CA ASN A 85 5.88 -10.53 4.31
C ASN A 85 6.41 -10.67 5.74
N ALA A 86 7.57 -10.09 6.05
CA ALA A 86 8.09 -10.06 7.41
C ALA A 86 7.23 -9.18 8.33
N VAL A 87 6.83 -7.99 7.85
CA VAL A 87 5.94 -7.06 8.55
C VAL A 87 4.55 -7.67 8.79
N LEU A 88 3.94 -8.26 7.74
CA LEU A 88 2.61 -8.88 7.83
C LEU A 88 2.54 -10.08 8.79
N LYS A 89 3.68 -10.71 9.12
CA LYS A 89 3.78 -11.80 10.11
C LYS A 89 3.87 -11.28 11.55
N LYS A 90 4.42 -10.07 11.75
CA LYS A 90 4.55 -9.45 13.07
C LYS A 90 3.23 -8.83 13.55
N SER A 91 2.53 -8.14 12.66
CA SER A 91 1.24 -7.52 12.97
C SER A 91 0.15 -8.60 12.95
N LYS A 92 -0.48 -8.84 14.11
CA LYS A 92 -1.44 -9.93 14.34
C LYS A 92 -2.86 -9.39 14.28
#